data_AF-A0A9D6RI45-F1
#
_entry.id   AF-A0A9D6RI45-F1
#
_cell.length_a   1.000
_cell.length_b   1.000
_cell.length_c   1.000
_cell.angle_alpha   90.00
_cell.angle_beta   90.00
_cell.angle_gamma   90.00
#
_symmetry.space_group_name_H-M   'P 1'
#
loop_
_entity.id
_entity.type
_entity.pdbx_description
1 polymer ?
#
loop_
_entity_poly.entity_id
_entity_poly.type
_entity_poly.pdbx_seq_one_letter_code
_entity_poly.pdbx_strand_id
1 'polypeptide(L)'
;MGARLYHWGGNLEPRSPVYIERPEDDRLPEHVLAGHYVTVLGPRQMGKTSLLYRTRERLREAGLAVAYLDLSPTREEPLESFYGHLASELAQQVAEPGVDLPLRPSSHLEFLSSLKAIVENVPSERRVVVMLDEVGMVPEELSDAFFSNIRYIFSNREVRPEFRRTSFVLCGTFQPRDLIRNPANSPFNISKTVRMSDLSRDGVRKLLSFLERMGVAMDDQVPDLVYGWTGGQPYLTQRLCSIFEEWKIPLNGPQVVEAAVREVMMDDVNLDHILHRLEQEPELAPWLERIVLRQEKIRFNRMTNPRLASLELIGAITPARDGCVQVRNRIYRELFEHHLSGDAATGSHEAVSGRSAKDRDGGRECTAVCVDVVDSTRLKQHADKVDVTYTFQQYHQYVTNLVRRRGGHVKDAAGDGVMCIFPTAIDAVECCQEIQSHLPAFNRRHNRLGGEGLRLRIGANTGLVLAADVEDARMTRDLYDYTLDLAGKVQKGAGPGEIAVTEATLRKLEPPVPVIREEYWPEYDLTIYVLVSNGDRA
;
A
#
# COMPACT_ATOMS: atom_id res chain seq x y z
N MET A 1 -11.96 -12.30 23.12
CA MET A 1 -11.89 -12.33 21.65
C MET A 1 -10.55 -12.94 21.28
N GLY A 2 -10.53 -14.09 20.60
CA GLY A 2 -9.27 -14.68 20.10
C GLY A 2 -8.74 -13.84 18.93
N ALA A 3 -7.42 -13.76 18.79
CA ALA A 3 -6.78 -13.13 17.63
C ALA A 3 -7.20 -13.84 16.33
N ARG A 4 -7.43 -13.09 15.25
CA ARG A 4 -7.64 -13.65 13.91
C ARG A 4 -6.41 -14.46 13.50
N LEU A 5 -6.61 -15.66 12.99
CA LEU A 5 -5.53 -16.55 12.56
C LEU A 5 -5.03 -16.22 11.16
N TYR A 6 -5.95 -15.88 10.25
CA TYR A 6 -5.60 -15.52 8.87
C TYR A 6 -5.33 -14.02 8.77
N HIS A 7 -4.20 -13.69 8.16
CA HIS A 7 -3.76 -12.31 7.93
C HIS A 7 -3.54 -12.09 6.44
N TRP A 8 -4.08 -11.00 5.91
CA TRP A 8 -3.96 -10.59 4.51
C TRP A 8 -3.45 -9.13 4.46
N GLY A 9 -2.67 -8.80 3.44
CA GLY A 9 -2.16 -7.43 3.23
C GLY A 9 -0.84 -7.08 3.95
N GLY A 10 -0.18 -8.03 4.61
CA GLY A 10 1.13 -7.84 5.25
C GLY A 10 1.97 -9.12 5.26
N ASN A 11 3.18 -9.05 5.80
CA ASN A 11 4.02 -10.22 6.00
C ASN A 11 3.51 -11.07 7.17
N LEU A 12 3.77 -12.37 7.10
CA LEU A 12 3.49 -13.30 8.19
C LEU A 12 4.70 -13.36 9.11
N GLU A 13 4.46 -13.62 10.40
CA GLU A 13 5.52 -13.94 11.34
C GLU A 13 6.28 -15.21 10.90
N PRO A 14 7.59 -15.31 11.17
CA PRO A 14 8.41 -16.44 10.74
C PRO A 14 7.82 -17.82 11.09
N ARG A 15 7.19 -17.94 12.25
CA ARG A 15 6.61 -19.20 12.76
C ARG A 15 5.09 -19.25 12.65
N SER A 16 4.49 -18.40 11.80
CA SER A 16 3.06 -18.38 11.59
C SER A 16 2.56 -19.75 11.10
N PRO A 17 1.55 -20.36 11.75
CA PRO A 17 1.02 -21.66 11.35
C PRO A 17 0.36 -21.62 9.97
N VAL A 18 -0.13 -20.45 9.54
CA VAL A 18 -0.75 -20.24 8.23
C VAL A 18 0.25 -19.90 7.12
N TYR A 19 1.55 -19.95 7.41
CA TYR A 19 2.57 -19.91 6.36
C TYR A 19 2.72 -21.30 5.73
N ILE A 20 2.44 -21.39 4.43
CA ILE A 20 2.62 -22.63 3.67
C ILE A 20 3.96 -22.57 2.95
N GLU A 21 4.85 -23.49 3.32
CA GLU A 21 6.17 -23.65 2.70
C GLU A 21 6.06 -23.99 1.22
N ARG A 22 6.96 -23.39 0.45
CA ARG A 22 7.11 -23.59 -0.98
C ARG A 22 8.55 -23.99 -1.29
N PRO A 23 8.83 -24.49 -2.50
CA PRO A 23 10.19 -24.89 -2.87
C PRO A 23 11.26 -23.79 -2.70
N GLU A 24 10.88 -22.51 -2.72
CA GLU A 24 11.79 -21.39 -2.43
C GLU A 24 12.24 -21.29 -0.96
N ASP A 25 11.50 -21.85 0.00
CA ASP A 25 11.88 -21.90 1.43
C ASP A 25 13.16 -22.73 1.67
N ASP A 26 13.47 -23.66 0.76
CA ASP A 26 14.73 -24.41 0.78
C ASP A 26 15.77 -23.81 -0.18
N ARG A 27 15.35 -23.46 -1.40
CA ARG A 27 16.29 -22.96 -2.43
C ARG A 27 17.01 -21.67 -2.04
N LEU A 28 16.31 -20.73 -1.39
CA LEU A 28 16.90 -19.46 -0.96
C LEU A 28 18.01 -19.68 0.08
N PRO A 29 17.77 -20.32 1.25
CA PRO A 29 18.83 -20.55 2.23
C PRO A 29 19.95 -21.43 1.67
N GLU A 30 19.68 -22.43 0.83
CA GLU A 30 20.71 -23.24 0.17
C GLU A 30 21.68 -22.37 -0.66
N HIS A 31 21.16 -21.45 -1.47
CA HIS A 31 21.99 -20.55 -2.26
C HIS A 31 22.80 -19.59 -1.38
N VAL A 32 22.21 -19.04 -0.32
CA VAL A 32 22.91 -18.13 0.59
C VAL A 32 24.00 -18.87 1.37
N LEU A 33 23.73 -20.09 1.85
CA LEU A 33 24.72 -20.93 2.53
C LEU A 33 25.88 -21.29 1.59
N ALA A 34 25.64 -21.47 0.29
CA ALA A 34 26.69 -21.64 -0.71
C ALA A 34 27.50 -20.35 -1.00
N GLY A 35 27.16 -19.21 -0.38
CA GLY A 35 27.83 -17.93 -0.59
C GLY A 35 27.48 -17.24 -1.91
N HIS A 36 26.35 -17.62 -2.52
CA HIS A 36 25.85 -16.94 -3.71
C HIS A 36 25.16 -15.63 -3.35
N TYR A 37 25.23 -14.67 -4.27
CA TYR A 37 24.29 -13.57 -4.28
C TYR A 37 22.96 -14.10 -4.81
N VAL A 38 21.84 -13.65 -4.26
CA VAL A 38 20.52 -14.16 -4.64
C VAL A 38 19.59 -13.00 -4.98
N THR A 39 18.81 -13.15 -6.03
CA THR A 39 17.72 -12.22 -6.35
C THR A 39 16.40 -12.95 -6.21
N VAL A 40 15.55 -12.46 -5.31
CA VAL A 40 14.19 -12.97 -5.05
C VAL A 40 13.21 -12.11 -5.82
N LEU A 41 12.52 -12.70 -6.80
CA LEU A 41 11.59 -12.00 -7.70
C LEU A 41 10.19 -12.58 -7.60
N GLY A 42 9.20 -11.69 -7.61
CA GLY A 42 7.81 -12.07 -7.78
C GLY A 42 6.88 -10.87 -7.67
N PRO A 43 5.63 -11.00 -8.13
CA PRO A 43 4.60 -9.98 -7.97
C PRO A 43 4.40 -9.54 -6.52
N ARG A 44 3.70 -8.42 -6.34
CA ARG A 44 3.23 -7.99 -5.01
C ARG A 44 2.37 -9.10 -4.37
N GLN A 45 2.40 -9.14 -3.04
CA GLN A 45 1.59 -10.04 -2.23
C GLN A 45 1.79 -11.55 -2.45
N MET A 46 3.00 -11.94 -2.88
CA MET A 46 3.43 -13.34 -3.03
C MET A 46 4.14 -13.91 -1.79
N GLY A 47 4.16 -13.17 -0.67
CA GLY A 47 4.84 -13.59 0.57
C GLY A 47 6.37 -13.51 0.52
N LYS A 48 6.93 -12.56 -0.24
CA LYS A 48 8.38 -12.32 -0.37
C LYS A 48 9.03 -12.00 0.98
N THR A 49 8.53 -10.96 1.66
CA THR A 49 9.02 -10.55 2.98
C THR A 49 8.90 -11.67 4.02
N SER A 50 7.79 -12.42 4.01
CA SER A 50 7.61 -13.60 4.86
C SER A 50 8.68 -14.68 4.60
N LEU A 51 9.04 -14.94 3.34
CA LEU A 51 10.15 -15.84 2.98
C LEU A 51 11.51 -15.31 3.50
N LEU A 52 11.77 -14.01 3.37
CA LEU A 52 13.01 -13.41 3.88
C LEU A 52 13.13 -13.55 5.39
N TYR A 53 12.05 -13.31 6.14
CA TYR A 53 12.03 -13.44 7.59
C TYR A 53 12.34 -14.85 8.07
N ARG A 54 11.73 -15.85 7.43
CA ARG A 54 12.01 -17.27 7.72
C ARG A 54 13.43 -17.66 7.36
N THR A 55 13.89 -17.22 6.19
CA THR A 55 15.28 -17.45 5.74
C THR A 55 16.27 -16.82 6.71
N ARG A 56 15.99 -15.60 7.20
CA ARG A 56 16.83 -14.89 8.18
C ARG A 56 16.99 -15.70 9.46
N GLU A 57 15.91 -16.26 10.02
CA GLU A 57 15.99 -17.11 11.21
C GLU A 57 16.87 -18.35 10.95
N ARG A 58 16.59 -19.08 9.86
CA ARG A 58 17.35 -20.28 9.49
C ARG A 58 18.85 -20.02 9.28
N LEU A 59 19.21 -18.89 8.67
CA LEU A 59 20.60 -18.50 8.45
C LEU A 59 21.30 -18.05 9.74
N ARG A 60 20.58 -17.37 10.65
CA ARG A 60 21.11 -17.02 11.98
C ARG A 60 21.35 -18.26 12.83
N GLU A 61 20.44 -19.23 12.80
CA GLU A 61 20.61 -20.54 13.44
C GLU A 61 21.81 -21.32 12.87
N ALA A 62 22.11 -21.14 11.58
CA ALA A 62 23.31 -21.68 10.92
C ALA A 62 24.61 -20.88 11.23
N GLY A 63 24.55 -19.86 12.09
CA GLY A 63 25.72 -19.10 12.56
C GLY A 63 26.15 -17.92 11.67
N LEU A 64 25.33 -17.50 10.70
CA LEU A 64 25.62 -16.33 9.88
C LEU A 64 25.15 -15.04 10.58
N ALA A 65 25.86 -13.94 10.33
CA ALA A 65 25.42 -12.60 10.72
C ALA A 65 24.50 -12.06 9.61
N VAL A 66 23.21 -11.89 9.90
CA VAL A 66 22.21 -11.54 8.89
C VAL A 66 21.55 -10.22 9.23
N ALA A 67 21.68 -9.25 8.33
CA ALA A 67 20.94 -7.99 8.34
C ALA A 67 19.77 -8.04 7.35
N TYR A 68 18.63 -7.50 7.76
CA TYR A 68 17.47 -7.27 6.92
C TYR A 68 17.20 -5.77 6.85
N LEU A 69 17.18 -5.22 5.65
CA LEU A 69 16.96 -3.79 5.38
C LEU A 69 15.74 -3.67 4.46
N ASP A 70 14.70 -3.00 4.94
CA ASP A 70 13.52 -2.65 4.14
C ASP A 70 13.74 -1.27 3.51
N LEU A 71 13.71 -1.20 2.18
CA LEU A 71 13.96 0.03 1.45
C LEU A 71 12.69 0.84 1.17
N SER A 72 11.52 0.34 1.57
CA SER A 72 10.24 1.05 1.39
C SER A 72 10.23 2.49 1.92
N PRO A 73 10.80 2.79 3.12
CA PRO A 73 10.82 4.16 3.65
C PRO A 73 11.78 5.11 2.90
N THR A 74 12.75 4.57 2.16
CA THR A 74 13.88 5.35 1.63
C THR A 74 13.51 6.28 0.47
N ARG A 75 12.34 6.09 -0.15
CA ARG A 75 11.87 6.93 -1.26
C ARG A 75 11.44 8.33 -0.83
N GLU A 76 11.00 8.48 0.41
CA GLU A 76 10.53 9.76 0.98
C GLU A 76 11.62 10.50 1.76
N GLU A 77 12.76 9.83 1.99
CA GLU A 77 13.91 10.44 2.67
C GLU A 77 14.73 11.34 1.74
N PRO A 78 15.43 12.36 2.29
CA PRO A 78 16.44 13.10 1.55
C PRO A 78 17.51 12.17 0.95
N LEU A 79 17.94 12.42 -0.29
CA LEU A 79 18.91 11.57 -0.97
C LEU A 79 20.24 11.44 -0.18
N GLU A 80 20.61 12.47 0.57
CA GLU A 80 21.83 12.53 1.36
C GLU A 80 21.79 11.60 2.59
N SER A 81 20.60 11.26 3.11
CA SER A 81 20.47 10.36 4.27
C SER A 81 20.47 8.88 3.89
N PHE A 82 20.20 8.55 2.61
CA PHE A 82 20.03 7.18 2.13
C PHE A 82 21.13 6.22 2.60
N TYR A 83 22.39 6.56 2.32
CA TYR A 83 23.51 5.70 2.70
C TYR A 83 23.75 5.65 4.21
N GLY A 84 23.52 6.76 4.90
CA GLY A 84 23.62 6.84 6.37
C GLY A 84 22.62 5.95 7.07
N HIS A 85 21.37 5.95 6.59
CA HIS A 85 20.30 5.09 7.08
C HIS A 85 20.69 3.61 6.92
N LEU A 86 21.12 3.20 5.71
CA LEU A 86 21.53 1.82 5.45
C LEU A 86 22.73 1.38 6.29
N ALA A 87 23.74 2.23 6.44
CA ALA A 87 24.92 1.89 7.25
C ALA A 87 24.54 1.73 8.73
N SER A 88 23.68 2.61 9.25
CA SER A 88 23.22 2.57 10.63
C SER A 88 22.39 1.31 10.92
N GLU A 89 21.39 1.02 10.08
CA GLU A 89 20.54 -0.17 10.20
C GLU A 89 21.34 -1.46 10.07
N LEU A 90 22.29 -1.51 9.12
CA LEU A 90 23.19 -2.65 8.97
C LEU A 90 24.01 -2.86 10.23
N ALA A 91 24.70 -1.83 10.70
CA ALA A 91 25.56 -1.92 11.89
C ALA A 91 24.77 -2.37 13.12
N GLN A 92 23.58 -1.80 13.35
CA GLN A 92 22.74 -2.16 14.49
C GLN A 92 22.38 -3.65 14.53
N GLN A 93 22.28 -4.31 13.37
CA GLN A 93 21.85 -5.69 13.27
C GLN A 93 23.00 -6.71 13.29
N VAL A 94 24.21 -6.34 12.86
CA VAL A 94 25.32 -7.31 12.71
C VAL A 94 26.62 -6.93 13.41
N ALA A 95 26.86 -5.65 13.68
CA ALA A 95 28.10 -5.19 14.31
C ALA A 95 28.14 -5.55 15.81
N GLU A 96 29.34 -5.77 16.34
CA GLU A 96 29.56 -5.91 17.77
C GLU A 96 29.56 -4.54 18.46
N PRO A 97 28.98 -4.43 19.67
CA PRO A 97 28.93 -3.16 20.38
C PRO A 97 30.34 -2.69 20.81
N GLY A 98 30.50 -1.37 20.94
CA GLY A 98 31.71 -0.78 21.53
C GLY A 98 32.80 -0.38 20.54
N VAL A 99 32.54 -0.46 19.23
CA VAL A 99 33.43 0.08 18.19
C VAL A 99 32.80 1.31 17.54
N ASP A 100 33.59 2.37 17.39
CA ASP A 100 33.19 3.57 16.65
C ASP A 100 33.21 3.26 15.15
N LEU A 101 32.03 3.19 14.54
CA LEU A 101 31.85 2.85 13.14
C LEU A 101 31.44 4.11 12.35
N PRO A 102 31.92 4.26 11.11
CA PRO A 102 31.50 5.37 10.25
C PRO A 102 30.07 5.13 9.75
N LEU A 103 29.05 5.58 10.51
CA LEU A 103 27.63 5.33 10.23
C LEU A 103 26.90 6.47 9.52
N ARG A 104 27.64 7.48 9.04
CA ARG A 104 27.09 8.64 8.32
C ARG A 104 27.71 8.86 6.94
N PRO A 105 27.81 7.82 6.08
CA PRO A 105 28.23 8.02 4.70
C PRO A 105 27.24 8.92 3.95
N SER A 106 27.79 9.90 3.24
CA SER A 106 27.06 10.84 2.37
C SER A 106 27.17 10.47 0.89
N SER A 107 28.00 9.47 0.55
CA SER A 107 28.23 9.02 -0.81
C SER A 107 28.33 7.49 -0.90
N HIS A 108 28.17 6.97 -2.12
CA HIS A 108 28.29 5.54 -2.40
C HIS A 108 29.68 4.97 -2.04
N LEU A 109 30.76 5.76 -2.17
CA LEU A 109 32.13 5.33 -1.80
C LEU A 109 32.35 5.34 -0.29
N GLU A 110 31.80 6.34 0.42
CA GLU A 110 31.80 6.35 1.88
C GLU A 110 30.97 5.18 2.43
N PHE A 111 29.85 4.84 1.78
CA PHE A 111 29.06 3.68 2.14
C PHE A 111 29.84 2.37 1.97
N LEU A 112 30.59 2.20 0.88
CA LEU A 112 31.49 1.05 0.71
C LEU A 112 32.51 0.96 1.85
N SER A 113 33.09 2.09 2.25
CA SER A 113 34.04 2.15 3.36
C SER A 113 33.37 1.78 4.70
N SER A 114 32.13 2.22 4.88
CA SER A 114 31.31 1.94 6.06
C SER A 114 30.93 0.47 6.15
N LEU A 115 30.44 -0.11 5.05
CA LEU A 115 30.15 -1.53 4.92
C LEU A 115 31.39 -2.37 5.24
N LYS A 116 32.56 -1.97 4.71
CA LYS A 116 33.83 -2.65 5.02
C LYS A 116 34.09 -2.65 6.52
N ALA A 117 34.05 -1.48 7.17
CA ALA A 117 34.30 -1.37 8.61
C ALA A 117 33.32 -2.21 9.44
N ILE A 118 32.04 -2.21 9.06
CA ILE A 118 31.01 -3.05 9.70
C ILE A 118 31.35 -4.53 9.58
N VAL A 119 31.69 -5.02 8.37
CA VAL A 119 32.00 -6.44 8.13
C VAL A 119 33.29 -6.86 8.83
N GLU A 120 34.29 -5.99 8.90
CA GLU A 120 35.54 -6.23 9.63
C GLU A 120 35.32 -6.33 11.15
N ASN A 121 34.30 -5.64 11.67
CA ASN A 121 33.89 -5.73 13.07
C ASN A 121 33.09 -7.00 13.41
N VAL A 122 32.52 -7.69 12.42
CA VAL A 122 31.86 -8.99 12.64
C VAL A 122 32.91 -10.10 12.86
N PRO A 123 32.73 -10.99 13.87
CA PRO A 123 33.65 -12.11 14.12
C PRO A 123 34.02 -12.91 12.87
N SER A 124 35.31 -13.16 12.68
CA SER A 124 35.91 -13.64 11.43
C SER A 124 35.33 -14.96 10.91
N GLU A 125 34.82 -15.80 11.81
CA GLU A 125 34.17 -17.08 11.53
C GLU A 125 32.75 -16.94 10.96
N ARG A 126 32.12 -15.77 11.14
CA ARG A 126 30.77 -15.49 10.63
C ARG A 126 30.85 -14.80 9.28
N ARG A 127 30.04 -15.26 8.33
CA ARG A 127 29.76 -14.53 7.09
C ARG A 127 28.62 -13.55 7.33
N VAL A 128 28.68 -12.42 6.63
CA VAL A 128 27.66 -11.38 6.65
C VAL A 128 26.73 -11.54 5.45
N VAL A 129 25.43 -11.59 5.71
CA VAL A 129 24.37 -11.61 4.70
C VAL A 129 23.57 -10.33 4.83
N VAL A 130 23.54 -9.54 3.76
CA VAL A 130 22.73 -8.32 3.68
C VAL A 130 21.51 -8.63 2.82
N MET A 131 20.34 -8.72 3.45
CA MET A 131 19.06 -8.86 2.76
C MET A 131 18.46 -7.47 2.55
N LEU A 132 18.23 -7.11 1.29
CA LEU A 132 17.59 -5.87 0.88
C LEU A 132 16.20 -6.21 0.34
N ASP A 133 15.15 -5.77 1.02
CA ASP A 133 13.77 -5.89 0.56
C ASP A 133 13.31 -4.61 -0.14
N GLU A 134 12.34 -4.77 -1.06
CA GLU A 134 11.83 -3.70 -1.92
C GLU A 134 12.93 -2.86 -2.60
N VAL A 135 13.94 -3.52 -3.19
CA VAL A 135 15.04 -2.83 -3.92
C VAL A 135 14.59 -1.98 -5.11
N GLY A 136 13.33 -2.09 -5.51
CA GLY A 136 12.72 -1.16 -6.47
C GLY A 136 12.44 0.24 -5.91
N MET A 137 12.63 0.46 -4.60
CA MET A 137 12.43 1.75 -3.94
C MET A 137 13.71 2.58 -3.82
N VAL A 138 14.85 2.07 -4.28
CA VAL A 138 16.09 2.84 -4.36
C VAL A 138 15.85 4.07 -5.26
N PRO A 139 16.19 5.30 -4.83
CA PRO A 139 16.04 6.50 -5.65
C PRO A 139 16.75 6.38 -7.00
N GLU A 140 16.13 6.87 -8.07
CA GLU A 140 16.65 6.71 -9.43
C GLU A 140 18.07 7.31 -9.57
N GLU A 141 18.31 8.44 -8.91
CA GLU A 141 19.58 9.17 -8.89
C GLU A 141 20.72 8.37 -8.25
N LEU A 142 20.39 7.46 -7.32
CA LEU A 142 21.36 6.65 -6.59
C LEU A 142 21.51 5.23 -7.13
N SER A 143 20.53 4.77 -7.91
CA SER A 143 20.36 3.37 -8.30
C SER A 143 21.59 2.78 -9.00
N ASP A 144 22.11 3.44 -10.04
CA ASP A 144 23.26 2.95 -10.80
C ASP A 144 24.51 2.80 -9.92
N ALA A 145 24.80 3.78 -9.06
CA ALA A 145 25.94 3.76 -8.16
C ALA A 145 25.79 2.67 -7.07
N PHE A 146 24.60 2.58 -6.48
CA PHE A 146 24.27 1.60 -5.44
C PHE A 146 24.45 0.15 -5.93
N PHE A 147 23.84 -0.20 -7.07
CA PHE A 147 23.94 -1.55 -7.61
C PHE A 147 25.33 -1.86 -8.18
N SER A 148 26.02 -0.86 -8.76
CA SER A 148 27.42 -1.02 -9.19
C SER A 148 28.36 -1.32 -8.02
N ASN A 149 28.11 -0.76 -6.84
CA ASN A 149 28.87 -1.10 -5.63
C ASN A 149 28.67 -2.57 -5.21
N ILE A 150 27.44 -3.08 -5.25
CA ILE A 150 27.17 -4.49 -4.97
C ILE A 150 27.92 -5.40 -5.95
N ARG A 151 27.94 -5.04 -7.24
CA ARG A 151 28.73 -5.73 -8.27
C ARG A 151 30.23 -5.63 -8.01
N TYR A 152 30.73 -4.46 -7.60
CA TYR A 152 32.13 -4.22 -7.26
C TYR A 152 32.59 -5.13 -6.11
N ILE A 153 31.80 -5.22 -5.04
CA ILE A 153 32.08 -6.11 -3.90
C ILE A 153 32.25 -7.55 -4.38
N PHE A 154 31.32 -8.05 -5.20
CA PHE A 154 31.40 -9.40 -5.74
C PHE A 154 32.65 -9.62 -6.58
N SER A 155 32.96 -8.69 -7.49
CA SER A 155 34.12 -8.82 -8.39
C SER A 155 35.46 -8.82 -7.67
N ASN A 156 35.53 -8.20 -6.49
CA ASN A 156 36.76 -8.08 -5.70
C ASN A 156 36.85 -9.10 -4.55
N ARG A 157 35.89 -10.01 -4.43
CA ARG A 157 35.79 -10.95 -3.30
C ARG A 157 36.94 -11.98 -3.21
N GLU A 158 37.67 -12.20 -4.29
CA GLU A 158 38.83 -13.11 -4.28
C GLU A 158 40.08 -12.46 -3.67
N VAL A 159 40.18 -11.13 -3.74
CA VAL A 159 41.35 -10.36 -3.29
C VAL A 159 41.09 -9.58 -2.00
N ARG A 160 39.82 -9.44 -1.59
CA ARG A 160 39.39 -8.73 -0.37
C ARG A 160 38.62 -9.67 0.56
N PRO A 161 39.22 -10.12 1.68
CA PRO A 161 38.59 -11.04 2.63
C PRO A 161 37.24 -10.56 3.16
N GLU A 162 37.10 -9.24 3.41
CA GLU A 162 35.85 -8.62 3.86
C GLU A 162 34.70 -8.84 2.85
N PHE A 163 35.01 -8.76 1.55
CA PHE A 163 34.03 -8.96 0.49
C PHE A 163 33.73 -10.43 0.26
N ARG A 164 34.72 -11.32 0.43
CA ARG A 164 34.50 -12.78 0.39
C ARG A 164 33.50 -13.25 1.44
N ARG A 165 33.50 -12.59 2.60
CA ARG A 165 32.61 -12.88 3.72
C ARG A 165 31.23 -12.24 3.57
N THR A 166 30.98 -11.47 2.52
CA THR A 166 29.72 -10.74 2.33
C THR A 166 28.91 -11.34 1.18
N SER A 167 27.61 -11.52 1.40
CA SER A 167 26.66 -11.91 0.35
C SER A 167 25.40 -11.06 0.42
N PHE A 168 24.76 -10.85 -0.73
CA PHE A 168 23.56 -10.03 -0.84
C PHE A 168 22.36 -10.87 -1.29
N VAL A 169 21.22 -10.63 -0.64
CA VAL A 169 19.90 -11.07 -1.11
C VAL A 169 19.14 -9.82 -1.54
N LEU A 170 18.81 -9.73 -2.83
CA LEU A 170 18.09 -8.59 -3.42
C LEU A 170 16.64 -9.02 -3.68
N CYS A 171 15.67 -8.40 -3.04
CA CYS A 171 14.27 -8.79 -3.11
C CYS A 171 13.38 -7.62 -3.55
N GLY A 172 12.35 -7.91 -4.35
CA GLY A 172 11.35 -6.91 -4.71
C GLY A 172 10.54 -7.29 -5.95
N THR A 173 9.76 -6.31 -6.41
CA THR A 173 8.94 -6.40 -7.63
C THR A 173 9.50 -5.44 -8.69
N PHE A 174 10.47 -5.89 -9.49
CA PHE A 174 11.17 -5.03 -10.45
C PHE A 174 11.71 -5.84 -11.63
N GLN A 175 12.01 -5.17 -12.75
CA GLN A 175 12.88 -5.74 -13.78
C GLN A 175 14.31 -5.22 -13.55
N PRO A 176 15.34 -6.08 -13.62
CA PRO A 176 16.73 -5.66 -13.44
C PRO A 176 17.16 -4.45 -14.27
N ARG A 177 16.63 -4.32 -15.49
CA ARG A 177 16.93 -3.20 -16.41
C ARG A 177 16.35 -1.86 -15.96
N ASP A 178 15.32 -1.87 -15.11
CA ASP A 178 14.67 -0.67 -14.60
C ASP A 178 15.47 -0.07 -13.44
N LEU A 179 16.31 -0.89 -12.78
CA LEU A 179 17.12 -0.48 -11.64
C LEU A 179 18.58 -0.15 -12.00
N ILE A 180 19.09 -0.64 -13.11
CA ILE A 180 20.45 -0.31 -13.54
C ILE A 180 20.53 -0.15 -15.05
N ARG A 181 21.01 1.03 -15.49
CA ARG A 181 21.05 1.41 -16.90
C ARG A 181 22.08 0.62 -17.67
N ASN A 182 23.23 0.31 -17.05
CA ASN A 182 24.28 -0.50 -17.66
C ASN A 182 24.22 -1.97 -17.18
N PRO A 183 23.76 -2.92 -18.01
CA PRO A 183 23.66 -4.32 -17.62
C PRO A 183 25.00 -4.97 -17.24
N ALA A 184 26.13 -4.50 -17.78
CA ALA A 184 27.45 -5.07 -17.47
C ALA A 184 27.84 -4.90 -15.99
N ASN A 185 27.37 -3.81 -15.38
CA ASN A 185 27.61 -3.48 -13.98
C ASN A 185 26.51 -4.02 -13.05
N SER A 186 25.54 -4.75 -13.60
CA SER A 186 24.39 -5.22 -12.86
C SER A 186 24.74 -6.37 -11.89
N PRO A 187 24.41 -6.26 -10.60
CA PRO A 187 24.54 -7.37 -9.66
C PRO A 187 23.52 -8.48 -9.93
N PHE A 188 22.47 -8.22 -10.72
CA PHE A 188 21.46 -9.22 -11.08
C PHE A 188 21.99 -10.28 -12.07
N ASN A 189 23.07 -9.99 -12.79
CA ASN A 189 23.70 -10.93 -13.74
C ASN A 189 24.63 -11.95 -13.08
N ILE A 190 25.02 -11.71 -11.82
CA ILE A 190 25.87 -12.59 -11.02
C ILE A 190 25.12 -13.33 -9.92
N SER A 191 23.85 -12.99 -9.71
CA SER A 191 23.02 -13.60 -8.67
C SER A 191 22.31 -14.86 -9.18
N LYS A 192 22.01 -15.77 -8.26
CA LYS A 192 21.04 -16.84 -8.50
C LYS A 192 19.64 -16.26 -8.37
N THR A 193 18.75 -16.58 -9.31
CA THR A 193 17.36 -16.10 -9.25
C THR A 193 16.46 -17.12 -8.55
N VAL A 194 15.80 -16.69 -7.48
CA VAL A 194 14.69 -17.41 -6.84
C VAL A 194 13.40 -16.69 -7.22
N ARG A 195 12.47 -17.39 -7.88
CA ARG A 195 11.17 -16.82 -8.24
C ARG A 195 10.09 -17.35 -7.32
N MET A 196 9.25 -16.46 -6.81
CA MET A 196 8.11 -16.83 -5.98
C MET A 196 7.11 -17.65 -6.77
N SER A 197 6.69 -18.77 -6.20
CA SER A 197 5.66 -19.63 -6.75
C SER A 197 4.32 -19.40 -6.05
N ASP A 198 3.22 -19.67 -6.76
CA ASP A 198 1.90 -19.78 -6.13
C ASP A 198 1.84 -21.06 -5.27
N LEU A 199 0.91 -21.12 -4.33
CA LEU A 199 0.69 -22.32 -3.52
C LEU A 199 0.26 -23.50 -4.39
N SER A 200 0.75 -24.69 -4.06
CA SER A 200 0.25 -25.91 -4.67
C SER A 200 -1.19 -26.18 -4.20
N ARG A 201 -1.91 -27.03 -4.94
CA ARG A 201 -3.25 -27.50 -4.54
C ARG A 201 -3.24 -28.12 -3.13
N ASP A 202 -2.20 -28.88 -2.80
CA ASP A 202 -2.01 -29.43 -1.45
C ASP A 202 -1.73 -28.32 -0.42
N GLY A 203 -0.95 -27.31 -0.81
CA GLY A 203 -0.70 -26.13 0.02
C GLY A 203 -1.98 -25.36 0.36
N VAL A 204 -2.89 -25.18 -0.60
CA VAL A 204 -4.21 -24.58 -0.35
C VAL A 204 -5.03 -25.45 0.60
N ARG A 205 -5.09 -26.77 0.39
CA ARG A 205 -5.77 -27.69 1.31
C ARG A 205 -5.21 -27.62 2.73
N LYS A 206 -3.88 -27.61 2.88
CA LYS A 206 -3.22 -27.46 4.18
C LYS A 206 -3.58 -26.14 4.85
N LEU A 207 -3.63 -25.05 4.09
CA LEU A 207 -4.04 -23.74 4.61
C LEU A 207 -5.49 -23.79 5.13
N LEU A 208 -6.42 -24.34 4.37
CA LEU A 208 -7.83 -24.44 4.79
C LEU A 208 -8.04 -25.38 5.98
N SER A 209 -7.18 -26.39 6.19
CA SER A 209 -7.31 -27.31 7.33
C SER A 209 -7.24 -26.61 8.71
N PHE A 210 -6.70 -25.39 8.78
CA PHE A 210 -6.72 -24.61 10.01
C PHE A 210 -8.12 -24.06 10.34
N LEU A 211 -9.02 -23.88 9.35
CA LEU A 211 -10.43 -23.54 9.60
C LEU A 211 -11.15 -24.67 10.35
N GLU A 212 -10.91 -25.91 9.96
CA GLU A 212 -11.50 -27.10 10.61
C GLU A 212 -11.08 -27.19 12.08
N ARG A 213 -9.80 -26.92 12.37
CA ARG A 213 -9.28 -26.87 13.75
C ARG A 213 -9.92 -25.78 14.59
N MET A 214 -10.48 -24.74 13.96
CA MET A 214 -11.23 -23.67 14.62
C MET A 214 -12.74 -23.97 14.72
N GLY A 215 -13.18 -25.15 14.28
CA GLY A 215 -14.58 -25.58 14.37
C GLY A 215 -15.43 -25.22 13.15
N VAL A 216 -14.83 -24.78 12.05
CA VAL A 216 -15.54 -24.55 10.78
C VAL A 216 -15.63 -25.87 10.00
N ALA A 217 -16.81 -26.49 9.96
CA ALA A 217 -17.05 -27.68 9.15
C ALA A 217 -16.94 -27.34 7.65
N MET A 218 -16.41 -28.25 6.83
CA MET A 218 -16.11 -28.00 5.43
C MET A 218 -16.26 -29.26 4.58
N ASP A 219 -16.89 -29.15 3.41
CA ASP A 219 -16.96 -30.22 2.42
C ASP A 219 -15.59 -30.48 1.77
N ASP A 220 -15.28 -31.74 1.45
CA ASP A 220 -14.01 -32.19 0.83
C ASP A 220 -13.64 -31.46 -0.47
N GLN A 221 -14.63 -30.95 -1.20
CA GLN A 221 -14.45 -30.23 -2.47
C GLN A 221 -14.01 -28.77 -2.30
N VAL A 222 -14.23 -28.15 -1.14
CA VAL A 222 -14.00 -26.71 -0.93
C VAL A 222 -12.54 -26.29 -1.19
N PRO A 223 -11.51 -27.03 -0.75
CA PRO A 223 -10.12 -26.68 -1.08
C PRO A 223 -9.82 -26.65 -2.58
N ASP A 224 -10.39 -27.59 -3.34
CA ASP A 224 -10.20 -27.64 -4.80
C ASP A 224 -10.95 -26.51 -5.52
N LEU A 225 -12.12 -26.10 -5.00
CA LEU A 225 -12.87 -24.94 -5.48
C LEU A 225 -12.11 -23.64 -5.21
N VAL A 226 -11.59 -23.46 -3.99
CA VAL A 226 -10.76 -22.30 -3.63
C VAL A 226 -9.51 -22.23 -4.50
N TYR A 227 -8.80 -23.36 -4.68
CA TYR A 227 -7.66 -23.42 -5.60
C TYR A 227 -8.07 -23.06 -7.05
N GLY A 228 -9.23 -23.52 -7.50
CA GLY A 228 -9.76 -23.19 -8.84
C GLY A 228 -10.00 -21.70 -9.03
N TRP A 229 -10.43 -20.99 -7.98
CA TRP A 229 -10.66 -19.55 -8.00
C TRP A 229 -9.36 -18.74 -7.90
N THR A 230 -8.50 -19.08 -6.94
CA THR A 230 -7.30 -18.27 -6.61
C THR A 230 -6.06 -18.66 -7.40
N GLY A 231 -6.05 -19.83 -8.05
CA GLY A 231 -4.85 -20.41 -8.67
C GLY A 231 -3.74 -20.70 -7.66
N GLY A 232 -4.06 -20.75 -6.37
CA GLY A 232 -3.07 -20.86 -5.29
C GLY A 232 -2.34 -19.56 -4.96
N GLN A 233 -2.74 -18.40 -5.50
CA GLN A 233 -2.11 -17.14 -5.14
C GLN A 233 -2.18 -16.92 -3.61
N PRO A 234 -1.04 -16.71 -2.92
CA PRO A 234 -1.01 -16.67 -1.46
C PRO A 234 -1.98 -15.66 -0.85
N TYR A 235 -2.01 -14.43 -1.38
CA TYR A 235 -2.89 -13.37 -0.88
C TYR A 235 -4.37 -13.71 -1.01
N LEU A 236 -4.86 -14.02 -2.22
CA LEU A 236 -6.28 -14.31 -2.42
C LEU A 236 -6.72 -15.55 -1.63
N THR A 237 -5.84 -16.56 -1.52
CA THR A 237 -6.15 -17.76 -0.73
C THR A 237 -6.27 -17.43 0.75
N GLN A 238 -5.35 -16.64 1.31
CA GLN A 238 -5.44 -16.12 2.68
C GLN A 238 -6.68 -15.23 2.88
N ARG A 239 -7.01 -14.38 1.90
CA ARG A 239 -8.18 -13.51 1.94
C ARG A 239 -9.47 -14.31 2.02
N LEU A 240 -9.65 -15.33 1.16
CA LEU A 240 -10.81 -16.21 1.25
C LEU A 240 -10.86 -16.95 2.60
N CYS A 241 -9.73 -17.45 3.10
CA CYS A 241 -9.69 -18.07 4.43
C CYS A 241 -10.09 -17.10 5.55
N SER A 242 -9.72 -15.82 5.44
CA SER A 242 -10.11 -14.81 6.42
C SER A 242 -11.60 -14.53 6.45
N ILE A 243 -12.24 -14.53 5.27
CA ILE A 243 -13.70 -14.37 5.13
C ILE A 243 -14.40 -15.57 5.76
N PHE A 244 -13.91 -16.79 5.50
CA PHE A 244 -14.47 -18.00 6.11
C PHE A 244 -14.29 -18.02 7.64
N GLU A 245 -13.14 -17.55 8.15
CA GLU A 245 -12.90 -17.38 9.59
C GLU A 245 -13.86 -16.36 10.22
N GLU A 246 -14.19 -15.29 9.50
CA GLU A 246 -15.11 -14.26 9.95
C GLU A 246 -16.57 -14.74 9.99
N TRP A 247 -17.02 -15.44 8.93
CA TRP A 247 -18.39 -15.95 8.85
C TRP A 247 -18.68 -17.01 9.91
N LYS A 248 -17.71 -17.89 10.23
CA LYS A 248 -17.88 -19.01 11.18
C LYS A 248 -19.09 -19.90 10.89
N ILE A 249 -19.39 -20.10 9.61
CA ILE A 249 -20.46 -20.98 9.14
C ILE A 249 -19.87 -22.23 8.48
N PRO A 250 -20.60 -23.36 8.43
CA PRO A 250 -20.20 -24.51 7.63
C PRO A 250 -20.00 -24.16 6.15
N LEU A 251 -18.89 -24.61 5.57
CA LEU A 251 -18.51 -24.38 4.18
C LEU A 251 -19.02 -25.54 3.31
N ASN A 252 -20.25 -25.41 2.81
CA ASN A 252 -20.91 -26.44 2.02
C ASN A 252 -21.03 -26.03 0.56
N GLY A 253 -20.55 -26.88 -0.35
CA GLY A 253 -20.69 -26.72 -1.79
C GLY A 253 -19.99 -25.50 -2.44
N PRO A 254 -20.17 -25.30 -3.75
CA PRO A 254 -19.59 -24.17 -4.48
C PRO A 254 -20.11 -22.79 -4.07
N GLN A 255 -21.36 -22.71 -3.60
CA GLN A 255 -22.05 -21.44 -3.37
C GLN A 255 -21.40 -20.60 -2.27
N VAL A 256 -20.83 -21.25 -1.24
CA VAL A 256 -20.13 -20.55 -0.15
C VAL A 256 -18.82 -19.94 -0.62
N VAL A 257 -18.09 -20.63 -1.51
CA VAL A 257 -16.84 -20.14 -2.09
C VAL A 257 -17.15 -18.99 -3.04
N GLU A 258 -18.16 -19.12 -3.90
CA GLU A 258 -18.60 -18.05 -4.80
C GLU A 258 -19.09 -16.81 -4.04
N ALA A 259 -19.75 -16.98 -2.89
CA ALA A 259 -20.13 -15.85 -2.04
C ALA A 259 -18.91 -15.12 -1.49
N ALA A 260 -17.86 -15.83 -1.07
CA ALA A 260 -16.65 -15.21 -0.54
C ALA A 260 -15.86 -14.53 -1.65
N VAL A 261 -15.84 -15.12 -2.85
CA VAL A 261 -15.26 -14.48 -4.04
C VAL A 261 -16.02 -13.20 -4.38
N ARG A 262 -17.36 -13.19 -4.34
CA ARG A 262 -18.14 -11.95 -4.55
C ARG A 262 -17.78 -10.86 -3.54
N GLU A 263 -17.58 -11.21 -2.27
CA GLU A 263 -17.13 -10.26 -1.25
C GLU A 263 -15.74 -9.68 -1.59
N VAL A 264 -14.80 -10.51 -2.04
CA VAL A 264 -13.48 -10.04 -2.53
C VAL A 264 -13.63 -9.15 -3.77
N MET A 265 -14.50 -9.50 -4.71
CA MET A 265 -14.72 -8.72 -5.93
C MET A 265 -15.39 -7.36 -5.67
N MET A 266 -16.05 -7.18 -4.52
CA MET A 266 -16.71 -5.93 -4.14
C MET A 266 -15.81 -4.96 -3.38
N ASP A 267 -14.87 -5.46 -2.56
CA ASP A 267 -14.04 -4.64 -1.67
C ASP A 267 -12.71 -5.35 -1.36
N ASP A 268 -11.72 -5.20 -2.25
CA ASP A 268 -10.38 -5.76 -2.06
C ASP A 268 -9.27 -4.87 -2.63
N VAL A 269 -8.44 -4.37 -1.70
CA VAL A 269 -7.31 -3.47 -1.93
C VAL A 269 -6.34 -3.98 -2.99
N ASN A 270 -6.13 -5.29 -3.09
CA ASN A 270 -5.21 -5.79 -4.09
C ASN A 270 -5.81 -5.74 -5.51
N LEU A 271 -7.10 -6.03 -5.65
CA LEU A 271 -7.77 -5.95 -6.96
C LEU A 271 -7.72 -4.50 -7.47
N ASP A 272 -8.04 -3.54 -6.61
CA ASP A 272 -8.00 -2.11 -6.94
C ASP A 272 -6.59 -1.65 -7.30
N HIS A 273 -5.59 -2.06 -6.52
CA HIS A 273 -4.19 -1.77 -6.84
C HIS A 273 -3.77 -2.33 -8.21
N ILE A 274 -4.22 -3.52 -8.58
CA ILE A 274 -3.92 -4.12 -9.89
C ILE A 274 -4.59 -3.31 -11.01
N LEU A 275 -5.87 -2.96 -10.87
CA LEU A 275 -6.58 -2.16 -11.85
C LEU A 275 -5.94 -0.78 -12.02
N HIS A 276 -5.65 -0.09 -10.92
CA HIS A 276 -5.00 1.21 -10.94
C HIS A 276 -3.63 1.14 -11.65
N ARG A 277 -2.83 0.10 -11.39
CA ARG A 277 -1.56 -0.12 -12.11
C ARG A 277 -1.74 -0.31 -13.62
N LEU A 278 -2.82 -0.99 -14.04
CA LEU A 278 -3.13 -1.17 -15.46
C LEU A 278 -3.56 0.15 -16.11
N GLU A 279 -4.28 1.00 -15.38
CA GLU A 279 -4.71 2.33 -15.85
C GLU A 279 -3.54 3.30 -16.01
N GLN A 280 -2.54 3.24 -15.12
CA GLN A 280 -1.31 4.04 -15.23
C GLN A 280 -0.40 3.60 -16.38
N GLU A 281 -0.58 2.39 -16.93
CA GLU A 281 0.20 1.83 -18.04
C GLU A 281 -0.73 1.45 -19.22
N PRO A 282 -1.35 2.43 -19.91
CA PRO A 282 -2.38 2.18 -20.92
C PRO A 282 -1.91 1.34 -22.11
N GLU A 283 -0.60 1.26 -22.35
CA GLU A 283 0.00 0.37 -23.36
C GLU A 283 -0.15 -1.12 -23.03
N LEU A 284 -0.52 -1.48 -21.80
CA LEU A 284 -0.77 -2.87 -21.38
C LEU A 284 -2.18 -3.33 -21.76
N ALA A 285 -3.15 -2.41 -21.87
CA ALA A 285 -4.55 -2.76 -22.13
C ALA A 285 -4.74 -3.60 -23.42
N PRO A 286 -4.11 -3.29 -24.57
CA PRO A 286 -4.24 -4.13 -25.77
C PRO A 286 -3.68 -5.55 -25.58
N TRP A 287 -2.65 -5.73 -24.75
CA TRP A 287 -2.12 -7.06 -24.44
C TRP A 287 -3.06 -7.83 -23.52
N LEU A 288 -3.64 -7.16 -22.52
CA LEU A 288 -4.61 -7.76 -21.63
C LEU A 288 -5.87 -8.18 -22.39
N GLU A 289 -6.40 -7.33 -23.29
CA GLU A 289 -7.54 -7.65 -24.16
C GLU A 289 -7.32 -8.93 -24.98
N ARG A 290 -6.14 -9.07 -25.59
CA ARG A 290 -5.78 -10.25 -26.39
C ARG A 290 -5.75 -11.53 -25.54
N ILE A 291 -5.29 -11.44 -24.29
CA ILE A 291 -5.16 -12.58 -23.38
C ILE A 291 -6.51 -12.95 -22.76
N VAL A 292 -7.28 -11.94 -22.35
CA VAL A 292 -8.50 -12.09 -21.56
C VAL A 292 -9.70 -12.34 -22.49
N LEU A 293 -10.03 -11.38 -23.37
CA LEU A 293 -11.23 -11.43 -24.22
C LEU A 293 -11.04 -12.32 -25.45
N ARG A 294 -9.89 -12.20 -26.13
CA ARG A 294 -9.63 -12.96 -27.37
C ARG A 294 -9.03 -14.34 -27.13
N GLN A 295 -8.60 -14.63 -25.90
CA GLN A 295 -7.95 -15.88 -25.49
C GLN A 295 -6.80 -16.31 -26.42
N GLU A 296 -6.04 -15.34 -26.94
CA GLU A 296 -4.92 -15.60 -27.84
C GLU A 296 -3.78 -16.34 -27.11
N LYS A 297 -3.24 -17.38 -27.75
CA LYS A 297 -2.05 -18.08 -27.24
C LYS A 297 -0.78 -17.31 -27.57
N ILE A 298 -0.35 -16.46 -26.63
CA ILE A 298 0.85 -15.64 -26.78
C ILE A 298 2.02 -16.29 -26.03
N ARG A 299 3.11 -16.62 -26.74
CA ARG A 299 4.35 -17.14 -26.14
C ARG A 299 4.92 -16.13 -25.15
N PHE A 300 5.27 -16.60 -23.94
CA PHE A 300 5.85 -15.74 -22.93
C PHE A 300 7.38 -15.67 -23.02
N ASN A 301 7.92 -14.46 -23.14
CA ASN A 301 9.35 -14.21 -23.02
C ASN A 301 9.58 -12.82 -22.41
N ARG A 302 10.09 -12.80 -21.17
CA ARG A 302 10.36 -11.58 -20.39
C ARG A 302 11.36 -10.64 -21.06
N MET A 303 12.32 -11.19 -21.80
CA MET A 303 13.39 -10.39 -22.42
C MET A 303 12.93 -9.72 -23.71
N THR A 304 12.10 -10.40 -24.50
CA THR A 304 11.68 -9.91 -25.81
C THR A 304 10.35 -9.15 -25.77
N ASN A 305 9.56 -9.32 -24.69
CA ASN A 305 8.28 -8.63 -24.56
C ASN A 305 8.18 -7.90 -23.20
N PRO A 306 8.56 -6.60 -23.16
CA PRO A 306 8.54 -5.83 -21.92
C PRO A 306 7.13 -5.62 -21.36
N ARG A 307 6.09 -5.59 -22.20
CA ARG A 307 4.69 -5.41 -21.77
C ARG A 307 4.16 -6.65 -21.05
N LEU A 308 4.43 -7.84 -21.58
CA LEU A 308 4.09 -9.09 -20.88
C LEU A 308 4.89 -9.23 -19.57
N ALA A 309 6.14 -8.74 -19.53
CA ALA A 309 6.92 -8.71 -18.29
C ALA A 309 6.29 -7.77 -17.25
N SER A 310 5.81 -6.58 -17.65
CA SER A 310 5.08 -5.67 -16.76
C SER A 310 3.78 -6.30 -16.24
N LEU A 311 2.96 -6.89 -17.13
CA LEU A 311 1.74 -7.61 -16.74
C LEU A 311 2.02 -8.77 -15.76
N GLU A 312 3.12 -9.49 -15.96
CA GLU A 312 3.54 -10.54 -15.01
C GLU A 312 3.91 -9.93 -13.66
N LEU A 313 4.70 -8.85 -13.63
CA LEU A 313 5.13 -8.20 -12.39
C LEU A 313 3.97 -7.58 -11.59
N ILE A 314 2.97 -7.03 -12.28
CA ILE A 314 1.71 -6.58 -11.67
C ILE A 314 0.98 -7.77 -11.02
N GLY A 315 1.20 -8.98 -11.53
CA GLY A 315 0.55 -10.21 -11.08
C GLY A 315 -0.67 -10.58 -11.90
N ALA A 316 -1.01 -9.83 -12.95
CA ALA A 316 -2.17 -10.07 -13.81
C ALA A 316 -2.06 -11.40 -14.58
N ILE A 317 -0.85 -11.75 -15.02
CA ILE A 317 -0.58 -12.95 -15.82
C ILE A 317 0.52 -13.83 -15.24
N THR A 318 0.58 -15.08 -15.71
CA THR A 318 1.62 -16.05 -15.37
C THR A 318 1.91 -16.94 -16.59
N PRO A 319 3.14 -17.47 -16.76
CA PRO A 319 3.39 -18.49 -17.77
C PRO A 319 2.65 -19.81 -17.44
N ALA A 320 1.90 -20.32 -18.41
CA ALA A 320 1.31 -21.64 -18.39
C ALA A 320 2.34 -22.74 -18.69
N ARG A 321 1.96 -24.00 -18.50
CA ARG A 321 2.82 -25.18 -18.73
C ARG A 321 3.27 -25.32 -20.19
N ASP A 322 2.49 -24.82 -21.13
CA ASP A 322 2.81 -24.82 -22.55
C ASP A 322 3.73 -23.65 -22.98
N GLY A 323 4.12 -22.80 -22.02
CA GLY A 323 4.98 -21.64 -22.24
C GLY A 323 4.24 -20.41 -22.79
N CYS A 324 2.92 -20.46 -22.95
CA CYS A 324 2.10 -19.29 -23.27
C CYS A 324 1.73 -18.52 -22.00
N VAL A 325 1.35 -17.25 -22.14
CA VAL A 325 0.77 -16.48 -21.03
C VAL A 325 -0.67 -16.90 -20.78
N GLN A 326 -1.08 -16.86 -19.51
CA GLN A 326 -2.47 -16.97 -19.09
C GLN A 326 -2.75 -15.97 -17.98
N VAL A 327 -4.01 -15.59 -17.80
CA VAL A 327 -4.44 -14.84 -16.61
C VAL A 327 -4.11 -15.67 -15.37
N ARG A 328 -3.58 -15.04 -14.32
CA ARG A 328 -3.02 -15.76 -13.17
C ARG A 328 -4.03 -16.70 -12.51
N ASN A 329 -5.26 -16.24 -12.35
CA ASN A 329 -6.33 -16.97 -11.69
C ASN A 329 -7.70 -16.52 -12.21
N ARG A 330 -8.77 -17.19 -11.74
CA ARG A 330 -10.13 -16.95 -12.21
C ARG A 330 -10.71 -15.64 -11.67
N ILE A 331 -10.39 -15.27 -10.43
CA ILE A 331 -10.82 -13.97 -9.85
C ILE A 331 -10.32 -12.82 -10.73
N TYR A 332 -9.04 -12.82 -11.09
CA TYR A 332 -8.46 -11.81 -11.97
C TYR A 332 -9.02 -11.85 -13.37
N ARG A 333 -9.36 -13.04 -13.89
CA ARG A 333 -10.02 -13.15 -15.19
C ARG A 333 -11.36 -12.43 -15.18
N GLU A 334 -12.22 -12.71 -14.20
CA GLU A 334 -13.52 -12.06 -14.07
C GLU A 334 -13.34 -10.53 -13.87
N LEU A 335 -12.40 -10.11 -13.02
CA LEU A 335 -12.04 -8.70 -12.83
C LEU A 335 -11.67 -7.99 -14.13
N PHE A 336 -10.77 -8.59 -14.93
CA PHE A 336 -10.32 -7.99 -16.18
C PHE A 336 -11.38 -8.05 -17.27
N GLU A 337 -12.22 -9.10 -17.31
CA GLU A 337 -13.35 -9.18 -18.23
C GLU A 337 -14.35 -8.04 -17.97
N HIS A 338 -14.66 -7.75 -16.71
CA HIS A 338 -15.49 -6.59 -16.33
C HIS A 338 -14.83 -5.27 -16.71
N HIS A 339 -13.55 -5.10 -16.36
CA HIS A 339 -12.81 -3.87 -16.63
C HIS A 339 -12.68 -3.58 -18.15
N LEU A 340 -12.42 -4.60 -18.96
CA LEU A 340 -12.21 -4.45 -20.41
C LEU A 340 -13.51 -4.39 -21.23
N SER A 341 -14.58 -5.04 -20.78
CA SER A 341 -15.85 -5.09 -21.54
C SER A 341 -16.69 -3.81 -21.37
N GLY A 342 -16.26 -2.87 -20.53
CA GLY A 342 -17.06 -1.68 -20.19
C GLY A 342 -18.27 -1.99 -19.29
N ASP A 343 -18.38 -3.23 -18.79
CA ASP A 343 -19.45 -3.73 -17.93
C ASP A 343 -19.06 -3.67 -16.44
N ALA A 344 -18.65 -2.49 -15.98
CA ALA A 344 -18.92 -2.09 -14.60
C ALA A 344 -20.38 -1.61 -14.55
N ALA A 345 -21.30 -2.56 -14.42
CA ALA A 345 -22.71 -2.38 -14.05
C ALA A 345 -23.43 -1.16 -14.66
N THR A 346 -23.97 -1.33 -15.86
CA THR A 346 -25.22 -0.66 -16.24
C THR A 346 -26.37 -1.21 -15.39
N GLY A 347 -26.61 -0.59 -14.23
CA GLY A 347 -27.94 -0.51 -13.67
C GLY A 347 -28.79 0.46 -14.49
N SER A 348 -29.30 -0.02 -15.64
CA SER A 348 -30.38 0.56 -16.46
C SER A 348 -30.29 2.04 -16.85
N HIS A 349 -30.10 2.31 -18.14
CA HIS A 349 -31.14 2.90 -19.01
C HIS A 349 -30.51 3.39 -20.34
N GLU A 350 -30.51 2.52 -21.36
CA GLU A 350 -30.79 2.97 -22.73
C GLU A 350 -32.26 3.47 -22.74
N ALA A 351 -32.70 4.51 -23.44
CA ALA A 351 -32.05 5.48 -24.31
C ALA A 351 -32.90 6.76 -24.29
N VAL A 352 -32.28 7.94 -24.25
CA VAL A 352 -32.84 9.13 -24.90
C VAL A 352 -31.73 9.77 -25.71
N SER A 353 -32.01 9.81 -27.00
CA SER A 353 -31.18 10.29 -28.09
C SER A 353 -30.66 11.71 -27.89
N GLY A 354 -29.37 11.87 -28.18
CA GLY A 354 -28.81 13.07 -28.81
C GLY A 354 -28.13 14.06 -27.86
N ARG A 355 -26.79 14.02 -27.80
CA ARG A 355 -25.92 15.21 -27.79
C ARG A 355 -24.44 14.84 -27.99
N SER A 356 -23.74 15.83 -28.52
CA SER A 356 -22.44 15.82 -29.22
C SER A 356 -21.24 15.31 -28.42
N ALA A 357 -20.21 14.87 -29.15
CA ALA A 357 -18.95 14.26 -28.70
C ALA A 357 -18.01 15.17 -27.88
N LYS A 358 -18.45 15.70 -26.74
CA LYS A 358 -17.60 16.53 -25.85
C LYS A 358 -17.49 16.08 -24.38
N ASP A 359 -18.17 15.02 -23.95
CA ASP A 359 -18.18 14.55 -22.55
C ASP A 359 -17.42 13.22 -22.37
N ARG A 360 -16.09 13.24 -22.52
CA ARG A 360 -15.23 12.06 -22.25
C ARG A 360 -14.15 12.32 -21.16
N ASP A 361 -14.38 13.27 -20.26
CA ASP A 361 -13.53 13.51 -19.07
C ASP A 361 -14.38 13.30 -17.79
N GLY A 362 -14.19 12.18 -17.09
CA GLY A 362 -15.03 11.66 -16.01
C GLY A 362 -14.85 12.33 -14.63
N GLY A 363 -14.76 13.66 -14.56
CA GLY A 363 -14.79 14.41 -13.30
C GLY A 363 -16.23 14.69 -12.84
N ARG A 364 -16.55 14.40 -11.57
CA ARG A 364 -17.75 14.91 -10.89
C ARG A 364 -17.38 16.11 -10.05
N GLU A 365 -18.12 17.19 -10.20
CA GLU A 365 -17.94 18.34 -9.33
C GLU A 365 -18.40 17.98 -7.90
N CYS A 366 -17.53 18.16 -6.92
CA CYS A 366 -17.77 17.82 -5.52
C CYS A 366 -17.15 18.88 -4.61
N THR A 367 -17.53 18.87 -3.34
CA THR A 367 -16.96 19.73 -2.31
C THR A 367 -16.13 18.90 -1.35
N ALA A 368 -14.81 19.10 -1.38
CA ALA A 368 -13.88 18.54 -0.41
C ALA A 368 -13.88 19.38 0.87
N VAL A 369 -13.83 18.71 2.02
CA VAL A 369 -13.82 19.31 3.36
C VAL A 369 -12.69 18.70 4.18
N CYS A 370 -11.81 19.53 4.72
CA CYS A 370 -10.76 19.13 5.65
C CYS A 370 -11.09 19.66 7.05
N VAL A 371 -11.17 18.77 8.03
CA VAL A 371 -11.39 19.08 9.46
C VAL A 371 -10.11 18.79 10.23
N ASP A 372 -9.63 19.75 11.00
CA ASP A 372 -8.39 19.61 11.78
C ASP A 372 -8.59 20.02 13.25
N VAL A 373 -7.91 19.35 14.17
CA VAL A 373 -7.95 19.65 15.61
C VAL A 373 -6.86 20.66 15.97
N VAL A 374 -7.28 21.81 16.47
CA VAL A 374 -6.37 22.88 16.91
C VAL A 374 -5.46 22.39 18.05
N ASP A 375 -4.16 22.61 17.93
CA ASP A 375 -3.12 22.23 18.90
C ASP A 375 -3.07 20.74 19.28
N SER A 376 -3.45 19.84 18.36
CA SER A 376 -3.52 18.39 18.64
C SER A 376 -2.22 17.80 19.23
N THR A 377 -1.06 18.26 18.76
CA THR A 377 0.25 17.81 19.26
C THR A 377 0.42 18.12 20.74
N ARG A 378 0.02 19.32 21.18
CA ARG A 378 0.08 19.72 22.60
C ARG A 378 -0.92 18.94 23.44
N LEU A 379 -2.11 18.65 22.91
CA LEU A 379 -3.12 17.83 23.57
C LEU A 379 -2.63 16.40 23.84
N LYS A 380 -1.77 15.86 22.96
CA LYS A 380 -1.22 14.49 23.05
C LYS A 380 0.02 14.38 23.95
N GLN A 381 0.82 15.44 24.09
CA GLN A 381 2.15 15.39 24.73
C GLN A 381 2.16 14.97 26.21
N HIS A 382 1.12 15.31 26.98
CA HIS A 382 1.06 15.05 28.43
C HIS A 382 -0.17 14.25 28.86
N ALA A 383 -0.94 13.74 27.89
CA ALA A 383 -2.16 12.99 28.15
C ALA A 383 -1.88 11.48 28.19
N ASP A 384 -2.72 10.75 28.92
CA ASP A 384 -2.68 9.29 28.94
C ASP A 384 -2.97 8.74 27.54
N LYS A 385 -2.16 7.76 27.08
CA LYS A 385 -2.29 7.21 25.73
C LYS A 385 -3.65 6.56 25.48
N VAL A 386 -4.26 5.94 26.49
CA VAL A 386 -5.58 5.31 26.38
C VAL A 386 -6.65 6.38 26.18
N ASP A 387 -6.57 7.50 26.89
CA ASP A 387 -7.51 8.61 26.76
C ASP A 387 -7.35 9.37 25.45
N VAL A 388 -6.12 9.51 24.95
CA VAL A 388 -5.84 10.02 23.60
C VAL A 388 -6.47 9.09 22.56
N THR A 389 -6.18 7.79 22.60
CA THR A 389 -6.72 6.83 21.64
C THR A 389 -8.25 6.80 21.67
N TYR A 390 -8.86 6.76 22.86
CA TYR A 390 -10.31 6.78 23.01
C TYR A 390 -10.93 8.07 22.43
N THR A 391 -10.41 9.24 22.82
CA THR A 391 -10.94 10.53 22.40
C THR A 391 -10.89 10.68 20.88
N PHE A 392 -9.76 10.34 20.25
CA PHE A 392 -9.61 10.46 18.80
C PHE A 392 -10.43 9.41 18.04
N GLN A 393 -10.57 8.17 18.56
CA GLN A 393 -11.50 7.20 17.97
C GLN A 393 -12.96 7.67 18.03
N GLN A 394 -13.38 8.26 19.14
CA GLN A 394 -14.73 8.81 19.28
C GLN A 394 -14.93 10.05 18.40
N TYR A 395 -13.91 10.91 18.28
CA TYR A 395 -13.93 12.07 17.39
C TYR A 395 -14.10 11.66 15.92
N HIS A 396 -13.32 10.68 15.45
CA HIS A 396 -13.43 10.14 14.09
C HIS A 396 -14.82 9.56 13.82
N GLN A 397 -15.38 8.81 14.78
CA GLN A 397 -16.76 8.29 14.68
C GLN A 397 -17.81 9.41 14.66
N TYR A 398 -17.62 10.44 15.47
CA TYR A 398 -18.50 11.60 15.55
C TYR A 398 -18.56 12.36 14.22
N VAL A 399 -17.41 12.69 13.62
CA VAL A 399 -17.34 13.36 12.32
C VAL A 399 -17.91 12.46 11.21
N THR A 400 -17.51 11.18 11.17
CA THR A 400 -17.99 10.22 10.16
C THR A 400 -19.52 10.08 10.16
N ASN A 401 -20.15 10.07 11.33
CA ASN A 401 -21.61 9.96 11.43
C ASN A 401 -22.32 11.20 10.89
N LEU A 402 -21.79 12.40 11.12
CA LEU A 402 -22.37 13.64 10.60
C LEU A 402 -22.20 13.75 9.09
N VAL A 403 -21.02 13.39 8.59
CA VAL A 403 -20.69 13.37 7.15
C VAL A 403 -21.65 12.44 6.40
N ARG A 404 -21.83 11.21 6.88
CA ARG A 404 -22.73 10.22 6.26
C ARG A 404 -24.20 10.65 6.26
N ARG A 405 -24.67 11.34 7.30
CA ARG A 405 -26.06 11.83 7.38
C ARG A 405 -26.39 12.86 6.31
N ARG A 406 -25.38 13.56 5.80
CA ARG A 406 -25.48 14.60 4.78
C ARG A 406 -25.08 14.09 3.39
N GLY A 407 -25.04 12.78 3.19
CA GLY A 407 -24.67 12.17 1.90
C GLY A 407 -23.20 12.37 1.53
N GLY A 408 -22.36 12.80 2.48
CA GLY A 408 -20.93 12.91 2.30
C GLY A 408 -20.21 11.62 2.66
N HIS A 409 -18.96 11.52 2.20
CA HIS A 409 -18.10 10.39 2.42
C HIS A 409 -16.79 10.84 3.08
N VAL A 410 -16.31 10.10 4.09
CA VAL A 410 -15.00 10.33 4.70
C VAL A 410 -13.96 9.59 3.85
N LYS A 411 -13.06 10.34 3.20
CA LYS A 411 -11.98 9.81 2.35
C LYS A 411 -10.79 9.30 3.18
N ASP A 412 -10.36 10.09 4.16
CA ASP A 412 -9.27 9.72 5.06
C ASP A 412 -9.51 10.27 6.47
N ALA A 413 -9.05 9.51 7.46
CA ALA A 413 -9.09 9.84 8.87
C ALA A 413 -7.76 9.40 9.49
N ALA A 414 -6.75 10.26 9.39
CA ALA A 414 -5.39 9.97 9.85
C ALA A 414 -4.98 10.97 10.96
N GLY A 415 -4.52 10.42 12.09
CA GLY A 415 -4.15 11.23 13.24
C GLY A 415 -5.34 12.02 13.79
N ASP A 416 -5.28 13.34 13.65
CA ASP A 416 -6.24 14.33 14.13
C ASP A 416 -7.01 15.06 13.02
N GLY A 417 -6.69 14.79 11.76
CA GLY A 417 -7.39 15.33 10.60
C GLY A 417 -8.44 14.36 10.05
N VAL A 418 -9.50 14.90 9.46
CA VAL A 418 -10.51 14.16 8.70
C VAL A 418 -10.75 14.84 7.36
N MET A 419 -10.59 14.10 6.27
CA MET A 419 -10.88 14.54 4.91
C MET A 419 -12.19 13.92 4.42
N CYS A 420 -13.08 14.75 3.91
CA CYS A 420 -14.42 14.36 3.49
C CYS A 420 -14.73 14.91 2.09
N ILE A 421 -15.62 14.23 1.36
CA ILE A 421 -16.13 14.66 0.06
C ILE A 421 -17.65 14.68 0.12
N PHE A 422 -18.24 15.75 -0.39
CA PHE A 422 -19.69 15.91 -0.50
C PHE A 422 -20.10 16.11 -1.96
N PRO A 423 -21.26 15.59 -2.38
CA PRO A 423 -21.80 15.85 -3.71
C PRO A 423 -22.10 17.33 -3.96
N THR A 424 -22.41 18.10 -2.91
CA THR A 424 -22.76 19.52 -3.04
C THR A 424 -22.07 20.41 -1.99
N ALA A 425 -21.89 21.68 -2.33
CA ALA A 425 -21.34 22.70 -1.43
C ALA A 425 -22.26 22.98 -0.23
N ILE A 426 -23.58 22.87 -0.44
CA ILE A 426 -24.59 23.08 0.60
C ILE A 426 -24.46 21.99 1.66
N ASP A 427 -24.45 20.71 1.25
CA ASP A 427 -24.32 19.58 2.18
C ASP A 427 -22.99 19.64 2.96
N ALA A 428 -21.90 19.99 2.28
CA ALA A 428 -20.60 20.20 2.91
C ALA A 428 -20.65 21.28 4.00
N VAL A 429 -21.10 22.50 3.66
CA VAL A 429 -21.08 23.63 4.60
C VAL A 429 -22.06 23.42 5.75
N GLU A 430 -23.24 22.85 5.49
CA GLU A 430 -24.18 22.50 6.56
C GLU A 430 -23.60 21.43 7.49
N CYS A 431 -22.89 20.43 6.96
CA CYS A 431 -22.18 19.45 7.78
C CYS A 431 -21.09 20.12 8.64
N CYS A 432 -20.29 21.03 8.06
CA CYS A 432 -19.28 21.79 8.79
C CYS A 432 -19.90 22.60 9.96
N GLN A 433 -21.03 23.26 9.73
CA GLN A 433 -21.75 24.00 10.76
C GLN A 433 -22.31 23.07 11.84
N GLU A 434 -22.79 21.87 11.48
CA GLU A 434 -23.30 20.86 12.40
C GLU A 434 -22.18 20.23 13.25
N ILE A 435 -20.99 20.03 12.66
CA ILE A 435 -19.78 19.62 13.38
C ILE A 435 -19.42 20.68 14.42
N GLN A 436 -19.35 21.96 14.06
CA GLN A 436 -19.01 23.02 15.01
C GLN A 436 -20.06 23.18 16.12
N SER A 437 -21.36 23.11 15.79
CA SER A 437 -22.44 23.32 16.77
C SER A 437 -22.59 22.18 17.77
N HIS A 438 -22.34 20.93 17.37
CA HIS A 438 -22.44 19.77 18.25
C HIS A 438 -21.14 19.43 19.00
N LEU A 439 -20.01 20.04 18.64
CA LEU A 439 -18.71 19.81 19.27
C LEU A 439 -18.71 20.03 20.81
N PRO A 440 -19.39 21.05 21.39
CA PRO A 440 -19.46 21.20 22.83
C PRO A 440 -20.11 20.01 23.54
N ALA A 441 -21.13 19.38 22.93
CA ALA A 441 -21.78 18.20 23.48
C ALA A 441 -20.88 16.97 23.37
N PHE A 442 -20.13 16.83 22.27
CA PHE A 442 -19.08 15.82 22.13
C PHE A 442 -18.02 15.96 23.22
N ASN A 443 -17.49 17.17 23.42
CA ASN A 443 -16.47 17.46 24.43
C ASN A 443 -16.92 17.11 25.85
N ARG A 444 -18.20 17.28 26.19
CA ARG A 444 -18.71 16.91 27.53
C ARG A 444 -18.90 15.41 27.73
N ARG A 445 -19.16 14.64 26.67
CA ARG A 445 -19.61 13.23 26.76
C ARG A 445 -18.55 12.22 26.37
N HIS A 446 -17.67 12.56 25.42
CA HIS A 446 -16.78 11.61 24.76
C HIS A 446 -15.30 12.01 24.79
N ASN A 447 -14.99 13.27 25.09
CA ASN A 447 -13.61 13.72 25.25
C ASN A 447 -13.09 13.39 26.65
N ARG A 448 -12.01 12.62 26.72
CA ARG A 448 -11.30 12.28 27.98
C ARG A 448 -10.05 13.11 28.21
N LEU A 449 -9.66 13.92 27.23
CA LEU A 449 -8.58 14.90 27.37
C LEU A 449 -9.11 16.09 28.18
N GLY A 450 -8.52 16.34 29.34
CA GLY A 450 -8.87 17.49 30.19
C GLY A 450 -8.59 18.85 29.51
N GLY A 451 -9.09 19.95 30.09
CA GLY A 451 -8.89 21.31 29.58
C GLY A 451 -10.10 21.88 28.84
N GLU A 452 -9.86 22.76 27.85
CA GLU A 452 -10.90 23.52 27.12
C GLU A 452 -11.69 22.70 26.08
N GLY A 453 -11.43 21.39 25.98
CA GLY A 453 -12.04 20.52 24.98
C GLY A 453 -11.38 20.61 23.59
N LEU A 454 -11.76 19.72 22.67
CA LEU A 454 -11.33 19.81 21.28
C LEU A 454 -11.90 21.08 20.65
N ARG A 455 -11.07 21.79 19.88
CA ARG A 455 -11.47 22.89 19.01
C ARG A 455 -11.10 22.52 17.59
N LEU A 456 -11.99 22.79 16.64
CA LEU A 456 -11.81 22.41 15.25
C LEU A 456 -11.67 23.64 14.36
N ARG A 457 -10.87 23.51 13.32
CA ARG A 457 -10.79 24.46 12.20
C ARG A 457 -11.08 23.70 10.91
N ILE A 458 -11.90 24.28 10.04
CA ILE A 458 -12.45 23.56 8.88
C ILE A 458 -12.21 24.35 7.59
N GLY A 459 -11.76 23.66 6.54
CA GLY A 459 -11.61 24.22 5.20
C GLY A 459 -12.46 23.46 4.18
N ALA A 460 -13.09 24.16 3.23
CA ALA A 460 -13.83 23.54 2.13
C ALA A 460 -13.47 24.14 0.77
N ASN A 461 -13.45 23.28 -0.26
CA ASN A 461 -13.24 23.69 -1.64
C ASN A 461 -14.12 22.87 -2.59
N THR A 462 -14.70 23.52 -3.60
CA THR A 462 -15.51 22.88 -4.64
C THR A 462 -14.74 22.85 -5.95
N GLY A 463 -14.66 21.68 -6.57
CA GLY A 463 -13.95 21.45 -7.83
C GLY A 463 -14.31 20.11 -8.44
N LEU A 464 -13.72 19.81 -9.59
CA LEU A 464 -13.87 18.49 -10.22
C LEU A 464 -13.02 17.47 -9.45
N VAL A 465 -13.66 16.38 -9.05
CA VAL A 465 -13.09 15.20 -8.41
C VAL A 465 -13.46 14.00 -9.29
N LEU A 466 -12.54 13.09 -9.57
CA LEU A 466 -12.85 11.99 -10.49
C LEU A 466 -13.98 11.12 -9.90
N ALA A 467 -14.88 10.60 -10.75
CA ALA A 467 -16.06 9.85 -10.26
C ALA A 467 -15.69 8.65 -9.36
N ALA A 468 -14.54 8.02 -9.62
CA ALA A 468 -13.97 6.94 -8.79
C ALA A 468 -13.58 7.39 -7.36
N ASP A 469 -13.23 8.66 -7.17
CA ASP A 469 -12.86 9.21 -5.85
C ASP A 469 -14.07 9.54 -4.96
N VAL A 470 -15.25 9.71 -5.56
CA VAL A 470 -16.50 10.08 -4.85
C VAL A 470 -17.25 8.83 -4.39
N GLU A 471 -17.22 7.76 -5.19
CA GLU A 471 -17.97 6.53 -4.93
C GLU A 471 -17.23 5.58 -3.97
N ASP A 472 -15.89 5.70 -3.84
CA ASP A 472 -15.04 4.74 -3.10
C ASP A 472 -14.13 5.38 -2.02
N ALA A 473 -14.75 6.03 -1.04
CA ALA A 473 -14.06 6.76 0.03
C ALA A 473 -13.29 5.90 1.06
N ARG A 474 -12.94 4.65 0.76
CA ARG A 474 -12.04 3.82 1.59
C ARG A 474 -10.73 3.45 0.89
N MET A 475 -10.61 3.76 -0.41
CA MET A 475 -9.59 3.20 -1.29
C MET A 475 -8.40 4.11 -1.61
N THR A 476 -8.47 5.40 -1.31
CA THR A 476 -7.52 6.37 -1.90
C THR A 476 -6.71 7.10 -0.84
N ARG A 477 -5.74 6.38 -0.26
CA ARG A 477 -4.75 6.97 0.66
C ARG A 477 -3.65 7.77 -0.05
N ASP A 478 -3.47 7.59 -1.37
CA ASP A 478 -2.34 8.15 -2.14
C ASP A 478 -2.76 8.89 -3.43
N LEU A 479 -3.70 9.84 -3.38
CA LEU A 479 -4.05 10.66 -4.56
C LEU A 479 -3.99 12.16 -4.27
N TYR A 480 -3.07 12.84 -4.98
CA TYR A 480 -2.98 14.29 -5.13
C TYR A 480 -4.06 14.81 -6.09
N ASP A 481 -5.26 15.05 -5.56
CA ASP A 481 -6.30 15.79 -6.26
C ASP A 481 -6.22 17.26 -5.83
N TYR A 482 -6.08 18.17 -6.79
CA TYR A 482 -6.02 19.62 -6.54
C TYR A 482 -7.20 20.13 -5.69
N THR A 483 -8.40 19.55 -5.87
CA THR A 483 -9.60 19.92 -5.12
C THR A 483 -9.47 19.58 -3.63
N LEU A 484 -8.90 18.42 -3.31
CA LEU A 484 -8.65 17.93 -1.95
C LEU A 484 -7.46 18.64 -1.29
N ASP A 485 -6.37 18.82 -2.03
CA ASP A 485 -5.19 19.55 -1.58
C ASP A 485 -5.52 21.01 -1.24
N LEU A 486 -6.37 21.63 -2.05
CA LEU A 486 -6.82 23.00 -1.82
C LEU A 486 -7.71 23.10 -0.58
N ALA A 487 -8.60 22.13 -0.32
CA ALA A 487 -9.38 22.10 0.92
C ALA A 487 -8.48 21.99 2.17
N GLY A 488 -7.43 21.16 2.12
CA GLY A 488 -6.43 21.05 3.19
C GLY A 488 -5.60 22.33 3.39
N LYS A 489 -5.34 23.10 2.33
CA LYS A 489 -4.71 24.42 2.43
C LYS A 489 -5.65 25.47 3.02
N VAL A 490 -6.87 25.59 2.49
CA VAL A 490 -7.90 26.54 2.91
C VAL A 490 -8.22 26.41 4.40
N GLN A 491 -8.20 25.17 4.91
CA GLN A 491 -8.38 24.88 6.33
C GLN A 491 -7.43 25.70 7.22
N LYS A 492 -6.18 25.95 6.79
CA LYS A 492 -5.20 26.71 7.58
C LYS A 492 -5.55 28.18 7.76
N GLY A 493 -6.42 28.73 6.90
CA GLY A 493 -6.98 30.08 7.03
C GLY A 493 -8.13 30.20 8.02
N ALA A 494 -8.64 29.08 8.54
CA ALA A 494 -9.64 29.05 9.60
C ALA A 494 -8.98 29.02 11.00
N GLY A 495 -9.47 29.89 11.88
CA GLY A 495 -9.19 29.88 13.31
C GLY A 495 -10.05 28.84 14.07
N PRO A 496 -9.85 28.73 15.39
CA PRO A 496 -10.61 27.77 16.21
C PRO A 496 -12.11 28.08 16.19
N GLY A 497 -12.93 27.12 15.75
CA GLY A 497 -14.39 27.25 15.62
C GLY A 497 -14.85 27.77 14.25
N GLU A 498 -13.94 28.12 13.36
CA GLU A 498 -14.26 28.76 12.08
C GLU A 498 -14.31 27.77 10.90
N ILE A 499 -14.98 28.20 9.84
CA ILE A 499 -15.11 27.48 8.57
C ILE A 499 -14.63 28.41 7.46
N ALA A 500 -13.53 28.07 6.79
CA ALA A 500 -13.02 28.78 5.62
C ALA A 500 -13.42 28.04 4.33
N VAL A 501 -13.82 28.78 3.30
CA VAL A 501 -14.21 28.23 2.00
C VAL A 501 -13.58 28.98 0.84
N THR A 502 -13.40 28.31 -0.30
CA THR A 502 -12.99 29.00 -1.54
C THR A 502 -14.16 29.74 -2.18
N GLU A 503 -13.86 30.66 -3.10
CA GLU A 503 -14.89 31.34 -3.90
C GLU A 503 -15.80 30.36 -4.65
N ALA A 504 -15.24 29.25 -5.15
CA ALA A 504 -15.97 28.21 -5.86
C ALA A 504 -17.03 27.53 -4.98
N THR A 505 -16.73 27.33 -3.70
CA THR A 505 -17.71 26.83 -2.72
C THR A 505 -18.72 27.90 -2.36
N LEU A 506 -18.28 29.14 -2.07
CA LEU A 506 -19.16 30.24 -1.66
C LEU A 506 -20.26 30.53 -2.69
N ARG A 507 -19.90 30.56 -3.98
CA ARG A 507 -20.84 30.83 -5.09
C ARG A 507 -21.94 29.79 -5.25
N LYS A 508 -21.81 28.62 -4.62
CA LYS A 508 -22.77 27.50 -4.70
C LYS A 508 -23.63 27.35 -3.44
N LEU A 509 -23.53 28.28 -2.49
CA LEU A 509 -24.34 28.26 -1.27
C LEU A 509 -25.67 28.99 -1.48
N GLU A 510 -26.77 28.25 -1.41
CA GLU A 510 -28.13 28.80 -1.45
C GLU A 510 -28.95 28.28 -0.26
N PRO A 511 -29.48 29.16 0.62
CA PRO A 511 -29.31 30.62 0.62
C PRO A 511 -27.87 31.04 0.98
N PRO A 512 -27.44 32.26 0.62
CA PRO A 512 -26.10 32.74 0.92
C PRO A 512 -25.79 32.68 2.43
N VAL A 513 -24.62 32.12 2.77
CA VAL A 513 -24.10 32.13 4.14
C VAL A 513 -23.27 33.41 4.33
N PRO A 514 -23.51 34.21 5.40
CA PRO A 514 -22.76 35.44 5.61
C PRO A 514 -21.26 35.17 5.81
N VAL A 515 -20.44 36.04 5.23
CA VAL A 515 -18.97 36.02 5.35
C VAL A 515 -18.55 37.01 6.45
N ILE A 516 -17.72 36.54 7.38
CA ILE A 516 -17.16 37.34 8.48
C ILE A 516 -15.88 38.04 8.05
N ARG A 517 -15.02 37.33 7.31
CA ARG A 517 -13.79 37.89 6.74
C ARG A 517 -13.46 37.24 5.41
N GLU A 518 -12.79 37.99 4.56
CA GLU A 518 -12.12 37.51 3.35
C GLU A 518 -10.61 37.75 3.48
N GLU A 519 -9.82 36.86 2.90
CA GLU A 519 -8.36 36.93 2.94
C GLU A 519 -7.79 36.47 1.60
N TYR A 520 -6.94 37.30 0.98
CA TYR A 520 -6.27 36.99 -0.26
C TYR A 520 -4.87 36.42 0.01
N TRP A 521 -4.56 35.28 -0.61
CA TRP A 521 -3.30 34.56 -0.51
C TRP A 521 -2.52 34.67 -1.84
N PRO A 522 -1.57 35.62 -1.96
CA PRO A 522 -0.84 35.89 -3.20
C PRO A 522 -0.06 34.68 -3.73
N GLU A 523 0.41 33.81 -2.84
CA GLU A 523 1.19 32.61 -3.18
C GLU A 523 0.36 31.52 -3.88
N TYR A 524 -0.97 31.58 -3.78
CA TYR A 524 -1.90 30.64 -4.41
C TYR A 524 -2.86 31.32 -5.41
N ASP A 525 -2.77 32.64 -5.58
CA ASP A 525 -3.73 33.45 -6.35
C ASP A 525 -5.19 33.11 -5.96
N LEU A 526 -5.45 33.09 -4.64
CA LEU A 526 -6.69 32.57 -4.06
C LEU A 526 -7.23 33.51 -2.99
N THR A 527 -8.53 33.81 -3.05
CA THR A 527 -9.26 34.43 -1.93
C THR A 527 -10.05 33.36 -1.17
N ILE A 528 -9.88 33.32 0.15
CA ILE A 528 -10.68 32.49 1.06
C ILE A 528 -11.69 33.34 1.81
N TYR A 529 -12.83 32.74 2.14
CA TYR A 529 -13.94 33.39 2.84
C TYR A 529 -14.27 32.61 4.10
N VAL A 530 -14.29 33.29 5.25
CA VAL A 530 -14.65 32.67 6.53
C VAL A 530 -16.12 32.92 6.82
N LEU A 531 -16.86 31.84 6.98
CA LEU A 531 -18.31 31.87 7.14
C LEU A 531 -18.74 32.06 8.60
N VAL A 532 -19.93 32.64 8.80
CA VAL A 532 -20.61 32.64 10.10
C VAL A 532 -21.01 31.21 10.49
N SER A 533 -20.60 30.77 11.68
CA SER A 533 -21.06 29.51 12.26
C SER A 533 -22.50 29.65 12.78
N ASN A 534 -23.32 28.60 12.69
CA ASN A 534 -24.70 28.64 13.20
C ASN A 534 -24.80 28.92 14.72
N GLY A 535 -23.69 28.82 15.46
CA GLY A 535 -23.61 29.23 16.86
C GLY A 535 -23.65 30.75 17.11
N ASP A 536 -23.41 31.57 16.08
CA ASP A 536 -23.35 33.04 16.16
C ASP A 536 -24.61 33.73 15.61
N ARG A 537 -25.60 32.97 15.12
CA ARG A 537 -26.95 33.48 14.81
C ARG A 537 -27.77 33.52 16.11
N ALA A 538 -27.43 34.46 16.99
CA ALA A 538 -28.25 34.86 18.15
C ALA A 538 -29.02 36.14 17.83
#